data_AF-A0A523GC90-F1
#
_entry.id   AF-A0A523GC90-F1
#
_cell.length_a   1.000
_cell.length_b   1.000
_cell.length_c   1.000
_cell.angle_alpha   90.00
_cell.angle_beta   90.00
_cell.angle_gamma   90.00
#
_symmetry.space_group_name_H-M   'P 1'
#
loop_
_entity.id
_entity.type
_entity.pdbx_description
1 polymer ?
#
loop_
_entity_poly.entity_id
_entity_poly.type
_entity_poly.pdbx_seq_one_letter_code
_entity_poly.pdbx_strand_id
1 'polypeptide(L)'
;MYTSFISRRVALSLFFTSSLVFSAAAQQNIGNDAIGDFSNELFEETNSYESISKIVADLREIEDFPFIQPALSSVDWREFGARIEVALASTHRGFKNSALRLIIAYGENFDLSESAVFDVMRLYRDGDSERVRRMAVVALAQIDSEWAIKFLERSVRFEKSDQVRHTILAILNEQSVLKMST
;
A
#
# COMPACT_ATOMS: atom_id res chain seq x y z
N MET A 1 28.43 11.46 11.54
CA MET A 1 28.44 10.23 10.74
C MET A 1 27.03 10.11 10.16
N TYR A 2 26.78 10.70 8.99
CA TYR A 2 25.45 10.72 8.36
C TYR A 2 25.42 9.68 7.26
N THR A 3 24.77 8.54 7.51
CA THR A 3 24.55 7.51 6.50
C THR A 3 23.37 7.91 5.62
N SER A 4 23.69 8.47 4.46
CA SER A 4 23.14 8.07 3.15
C SER A 4 21.65 7.66 3.11
N PHE A 5 20.74 8.63 2.99
CA PHE A 5 19.39 8.39 2.48
C PHE A 5 19.46 8.17 0.96
N ILE A 6 19.56 6.92 0.54
CA ILE A 6 19.42 6.53 -0.86
C ILE A 6 17.95 6.73 -1.23
N SER A 7 17.70 7.81 -1.95
CA SER A 7 16.46 8.10 -2.66
C SER A 7 16.07 6.88 -3.52
N ARG A 8 15.16 6.04 -3.01
CA ARG A 8 14.57 4.94 -3.77
C ARG A 8 13.37 5.49 -4.53
N ARG A 9 13.68 5.93 -5.74
CA ARG A 9 12.78 6.42 -6.77
C ARG A 9 11.77 5.32 -7.13
N VAL A 10 10.48 5.54 -6.90
CA VAL A 10 9.45 4.88 -7.72
C VAL A 10 9.53 5.55 -9.09
N ALA A 11 10.28 4.92 -9.99
CA ALA A 11 10.24 5.25 -11.40
C ALA A 11 8.84 4.90 -11.91
N LEU A 12 7.95 5.89 -11.91
CA LEU A 12 6.73 5.90 -12.69
C LEU A 12 7.11 5.99 -14.18
N SER A 13 7.78 4.96 -14.71
CA SER A 13 8.10 4.86 -16.13
C SER A 13 6.95 4.14 -16.84
N LEU A 14 6.15 4.95 -17.53
CA LEU A 14 5.32 4.55 -18.66
C LEU A 14 6.07 3.57 -19.57
N PHE A 15 5.73 2.28 -19.53
CA PHE A 15 6.04 1.35 -20.62
C PHE A 15 4.82 0.51 -20.98
N PHE A 16 4.10 1.04 -21.97
CA PHE A 16 3.24 0.29 -22.87
C PHE A 16 4.17 -0.51 -23.80
N THR A 17 4.17 -1.85 -23.74
CA THR A 17 4.49 -2.70 -24.91
C THR A 17 3.79 -4.04 -24.84
N SER A 18 3.16 -4.37 -25.97
CA SER A 18 2.36 -5.56 -26.29
C SER A 18 3.10 -6.90 -26.29
N SER A 19 2.29 -7.96 -26.12
CA SER A 19 2.35 -9.31 -26.73
C SER A 19 3.62 -10.16 -26.63
N LEU A 20 3.50 -11.38 -26.08
CA LEU A 20 3.46 -12.65 -26.86
C LEU A 20 3.47 -13.91 -25.95
N VAL A 21 2.52 -14.79 -26.26
CA VAL A 21 2.49 -16.26 -26.20
C VAL A 21 3.77 -16.99 -25.73
N PHE A 22 3.60 -17.91 -24.76
CA PHE A 22 4.23 -19.23 -24.84
C PHE A 22 3.35 -20.29 -24.18
N SER A 23 3.20 -21.41 -24.89
CA SER A 23 2.48 -22.63 -24.52
C SER A 23 3.52 -23.73 -24.28
N ALA A 24 3.44 -24.49 -23.19
CA ALA A 24 3.99 -25.85 -23.12
C ALA A 24 3.45 -26.63 -21.91
N ALA A 25 3.34 -27.95 -22.10
CA ALA A 25 2.59 -28.94 -21.34
C ALA A 25 3.29 -29.52 -20.10
N ALA A 26 2.43 -30.11 -19.23
CA ALA A 26 2.57 -31.39 -18.49
C ALA A 26 3.58 -31.51 -17.34
N GLN A 27 3.13 -31.95 -16.16
CA GLN A 27 3.18 -33.36 -15.69
C GLN A 27 2.70 -33.45 -14.22
N GLN A 28 1.86 -34.45 -13.90
CA GLN A 28 1.51 -34.84 -12.53
C GLN A 28 2.72 -35.46 -11.79
N ASN A 29 2.92 -35.17 -10.50
CA ASN A 29 3.18 -36.22 -9.49
C ASN A 29 2.94 -35.73 -8.05
N ILE A 30 2.30 -36.58 -7.25
CA ILE A 30 1.95 -36.41 -5.84
C ILE A 30 3.09 -36.98 -4.99
N GLY A 31 3.50 -36.28 -3.93
CA GLY A 31 4.27 -36.90 -2.84
C GLY A 31 5.11 -35.95 -2.00
N ASN A 32 4.56 -35.57 -0.84
CA ASN A 32 5.20 -35.15 0.41
C ASN A 32 6.62 -34.54 0.35
N ASP A 33 6.69 -33.24 0.65
CA ASP A 33 7.50 -32.75 1.77
C ASP A 33 6.98 -31.38 2.24
N ALA A 34 6.61 -31.33 3.51
CA ALA A 34 6.14 -30.13 4.18
C ALA A 34 7.32 -29.18 4.43
N ILE A 35 7.04 -27.87 4.32
CA ILE A 35 7.96 -26.73 4.48
C ILE A 35 8.71 -26.38 3.19
N GLY A 36 8.00 -25.75 2.24
CA GLY A 36 8.64 -24.97 1.19
C GLY A 36 7.92 -24.90 -0.13
N ASP A 37 6.68 -24.36 -0.18
CA ASP A 37 6.19 -23.74 -1.42
C ASP A 37 4.92 -22.88 -1.23
N PHE A 38 4.89 -21.98 -0.22
CA PHE A 38 3.78 -21.02 -0.13
C PHE A 38 3.91 -19.86 -1.14
N SER A 39 5.06 -19.80 -1.81
CA SER A 39 5.39 -18.78 -2.80
C SER A 39 4.67 -19.05 -4.11
N ASN A 40 4.62 -20.29 -4.62
CA ASN A 40 4.05 -20.52 -5.95
C ASN A 40 2.52 -20.51 -6.00
N GLU A 41 1.81 -20.91 -4.93
CA GLU A 41 0.34 -20.89 -4.90
C GLU A 41 -0.27 -19.48 -4.86
N LEU A 42 0.45 -18.50 -4.30
CA LEU A 42 0.05 -17.09 -4.34
C LEU A 42 0.28 -16.44 -5.71
N PHE A 43 1.03 -17.07 -6.61
CA PHE A 43 1.46 -16.47 -7.88
C PHE A 43 0.54 -16.80 -9.06
N GLU A 44 -0.25 -17.88 -9.04
CA GLU A 44 -1.13 -18.21 -10.17
C GLU A 44 -2.45 -17.41 -10.21
N GLU A 45 -2.92 -16.87 -9.08
CA GLU A 45 -4.07 -15.94 -9.06
C GLU A 45 -3.71 -14.50 -9.47
N THR A 46 -2.42 -14.21 -9.76
CA THR A 46 -1.92 -12.82 -9.84
C THR A 46 -2.26 -12.04 -11.10
N ASN A 47 -2.78 -12.69 -12.14
CA ASN A 47 -3.17 -12.02 -13.38
C ASN A 47 -4.52 -11.30 -13.32
N SER A 48 -5.23 -11.35 -12.19
CA SER A 48 -6.53 -10.69 -12.01
C SER A 48 -6.50 -9.49 -11.05
N TYR A 49 -5.36 -9.14 -10.46
CA TYR A 49 -5.30 -8.04 -9.50
C TYR A 49 -5.07 -6.70 -10.19
N GLU A 50 -5.98 -5.78 -9.90
CA GLU A 50 -5.94 -4.40 -10.36
C GLU A 50 -4.67 -3.70 -9.85
N SER A 51 -3.88 -3.09 -10.75
CA SER A 51 -2.64 -2.39 -10.37
C SER A 51 -2.89 -1.36 -9.26
N ILE A 52 -1.93 -1.15 -8.34
CA ILE A 52 -2.05 -0.14 -7.28
C ILE A 52 -2.38 1.23 -7.86
N SER A 53 -1.83 1.58 -9.02
CA SER A 53 -2.16 2.81 -9.74
C SER A 53 -3.66 2.96 -10.02
N LYS A 54 -4.36 1.87 -10.39
CA LYS A 54 -5.80 1.85 -10.63
C LYS A 54 -6.59 1.86 -9.31
N ILE A 55 -6.16 1.11 -8.29
CA ILE A 55 -6.75 1.18 -6.94
C ILE A 55 -6.65 2.61 -6.37
N VAL A 56 -5.50 3.25 -6.53
CA VAL A 56 -5.25 4.62 -6.09
C VAL A 56 -6.07 5.61 -6.91
N ALA A 57 -6.20 5.43 -8.23
CA ALA A 57 -7.07 6.24 -9.08
C ALA A 57 -8.55 6.12 -8.65
N ASP A 58 -9.04 4.91 -8.44
CA ASP A 58 -10.41 4.65 -7.99
C ASP A 58 -10.68 5.26 -6.61
N LEU A 59 -9.70 5.21 -5.70
CA LEU A 59 -9.81 5.87 -4.40
C LEU A 59 -9.77 7.40 -4.48
N ARG A 60 -9.20 7.96 -5.56
CA ARG A 60 -9.10 9.41 -5.83
C ARG A 60 -10.37 9.99 -6.43
N GLU A 61 -11.12 9.27 -7.26
CA GLU A 61 -12.25 9.83 -8.03
C GLU A 61 -13.60 9.94 -7.28
N ILE A 62 -13.73 9.45 -6.05
CA ILE A 62 -15.07 9.17 -5.49
C ILE A 62 -15.78 10.32 -4.74
N GLU A 63 -15.24 11.53 -4.54
CA GLU A 63 -16.05 12.65 -3.99
C GLU A 63 -15.63 14.05 -4.47
N ASP A 64 -16.62 14.85 -4.93
CA ASP A 64 -16.60 16.30 -5.22
C ASP A 64 -16.28 17.17 -3.98
N PHE A 65 -15.21 16.88 -3.26
CA PHE A 65 -14.67 17.78 -2.25
C PHE A 65 -13.49 18.52 -2.86
N PRO A 66 -13.38 19.85 -2.72
CA PRO A 66 -12.21 20.59 -3.17
C PRO A 66 -10.99 20.04 -2.42
N PHE A 67 -10.20 19.22 -3.11
CA PHE A 67 -8.93 18.74 -2.64
C PHE A 67 -8.03 19.96 -2.53
N ILE A 68 -7.80 20.44 -1.31
CA ILE A 68 -6.87 21.54 -1.04
C ILE A 68 -5.48 20.97 -1.33
N GLN A 69 -5.00 21.14 -2.57
CA GLN A 69 -3.63 20.90 -2.92
C GLN A 69 -2.81 21.95 -2.18
N PRO A 70 -1.90 21.57 -1.27
CA PRO A 70 -0.99 22.55 -0.71
C PRO A 70 -0.19 23.16 -1.87
N ALA A 71 0.11 24.45 -1.81
CA ALA A 71 0.97 25.08 -2.81
C ALA A 71 2.37 24.45 -2.73
N LEU A 72 2.61 23.43 -3.58
CA LEU A 72 3.76 22.52 -3.50
C LEU A 72 5.13 23.23 -3.57
N SER A 73 5.18 24.47 -4.07
CA SER A 73 6.39 25.27 -4.21
C SER A 73 7.00 25.76 -2.90
N SER A 74 6.26 25.72 -1.78
CA SER A 74 6.74 26.23 -0.48
C SER A 74 6.30 25.37 0.71
N VAL A 75 6.05 24.08 0.50
CA VAL A 75 5.61 23.19 1.58
C VAL A 75 6.80 22.83 2.46
N ASP A 76 6.69 23.13 3.75
CA ASP A 76 7.53 22.51 4.77
C ASP A 76 6.99 21.10 5.05
N TRP A 77 7.65 20.09 4.48
CA TRP A 77 7.23 18.70 4.63
C TRP A 77 7.29 18.17 6.05
N ARG A 78 8.14 18.74 6.90
CA ARG A 78 8.22 18.37 8.32
C ARG A 78 7.00 18.86 9.07
N GLU A 79 6.64 20.13 8.88
CA GLU A 79 5.42 20.69 9.50
C GLU A 79 4.17 20.01 8.93
N PHE A 80 4.16 19.72 7.62
CA PHE A 80 3.08 18.99 6.98
C PHE A 80 2.88 17.61 7.62
N GLY A 81 3.94 16.80 7.74
CA GLY A 81 3.89 15.51 8.42
C GLY A 81 3.36 15.61 9.85
N ALA A 82 3.85 16.58 10.64
CA ALA A 82 3.38 16.78 12.00
C ALA A 82 1.86 17.08 12.09
N ARG A 83 1.31 17.85 11.13
CA ARG A 83 -0.13 18.12 11.06
C ARG A 83 -0.93 16.87 10.67
N ILE A 84 -0.37 15.99 9.83
CA ILE A 84 -0.96 14.69 9.50
C ILE A 84 -1.06 13.82 10.76
N GLU A 85 0.00 13.77 11.58
CA GLU A 85 -0.04 13.02 12.84
C GLU A 85 -1.14 13.51 13.78
N VAL A 86 -1.27 14.84 13.94
CA VAL A 86 -2.36 15.44 14.73
C VAL A 86 -3.74 15.07 14.18
N ALA A 87 -3.90 15.05 12.84
CA ALA A 87 -5.15 14.67 12.21
C ALA A 87 -5.48 13.18 12.41
N LEU A 88 -4.49 12.28 12.33
CA LEU A 88 -4.63 10.85 12.60
C LEU A 88 -5.03 10.58 14.07
N ALA A 89 -4.40 11.28 15.01
CA ALA A 89 -4.66 11.16 16.44
C ALA A 89 -6.02 11.75 16.86
N SER A 90 -6.62 12.59 16.03
CA SER A 90 -7.90 13.25 16.35
C SER A 90 -9.04 12.25 16.57
N THR A 91 -10.14 12.68 17.18
CA THR A 91 -11.37 11.85 17.29
C THR A 91 -12.27 11.97 16.06
N HIS A 92 -11.99 12.93 15.17
CA HIS A 92 -12.87 13.28 14.06
C HIS A 92 -12.60 12.41 12.83
N ARG A 93 -13.59 11.60 12.41
CA ARG A 93 -13.48 10.69 11.25
C ARG A 93 -13.03 11.41 9.98
N GLY A 94 -13.56 12.61 9.72
CA GLY A 94 -13.20 13.38 8.53
C GLY A 94 -11.71 13.75 8.49
N PHE A 95 -11.10 14.05 9.64
CA PHE A 95 -9.68 14.40 9.69
C PHE A 95 -8.79 13.20 9.42
N LYS A 96 -9.14 12.03 9.97
CA LYS A 96 -8.45 10.78 9.67
C LYS A 96 -8.54 10.39 8.20
N ASN A 97 -9.72 10.51 7.61
CA ASN A 97 -9.92 10.22 6.20
C ASN A 97 -9.10 11.15 5.30
N SER A 98 -9.08 12.45 5.60
CA SER A 98 -8.24 13.41 4.90
C SER A 98 -6.75 13.11 5.09
N ALA A 99 -6.33 12.76 6.31
CA ALA A 99 -4.95 12.37 6.59
C ALA A 99 -4.51 11.15 5.77
N LEU A 100 -5.33 10.08 5.71
CA LEU A 100 -5.05 8.91 4.87
C LEU A 100 -4.89 9.30 3.40
N ARG A 101 -5.78 10.14 2.85
CA ARG A 101 -5.68 10.61 1.46
C ARG A 101 -4.38 11.39 1.21
N LEU A 102 -3.98 12.23 2.16
CA LEU A 102 -2.75 13.03 2.04
C LEU A 102 -1.48 12.17 2.18
N ILE A 103 -1.50 11.14 3.02
CA ILE A 103 -0.42 10.12 3.07
C ILE A 103 -0.34 9.39 1.74
N ILE A 104 -1.46 8.96 1.17
CA ILE A 104 -1.48 8.28 -0.14
C ILE A 104 -0.93 9.19 -1.25
N ALA A 105 -1.19 10.49 -1.18
CA ALA A 105 -0.77 11.44 -2.20
C ALA A 105 0.69 11.89 -2.05
N TYR A 106 1.18 12.02 -0.81
CA TYR A 106 2.42 12.74 -0.53
C TYR A 106 3.35 12.04 0.47
N GLY A 107 3.02 10.83 0.93
CA GLY A 107 3.73 10.10 1.98
C GLY A 107 5.23 9.95 1.73
N GLU A 108 5.64 9.87 0.46
CA GLU A 108 7.06 9.82 0.05
C GLU A 108 7.87 11.07 0.45
N ASN A 109 7.22 12.18 0.80
CA ASN A 109 7.90 13.46 1.08
C ASN A 109 8.13 13.70 2.58
N PHE A 110 7.57 12.89 3.47
CA PHE A 110 7.68 13.08 4.92
C PHE A 110 7.69 11.77 5.68
N ASP A 111 8.41 11.75 6.79
CA ASP A 111 8.39 10.63 7.73
C ASP A 111 7.26 10.81 8.74
N LEU A 112 6.65 9.69 9.14
CA LEU A 112 5.68 9.65 10.23
C LEU A 112 6.27 8.94 11.45
N SER A 113 5.91 9.42 12.64
CA SER A 113 6.24 8.76 13.90
C SER A 113 5.62 7.37 13.99
N GLU A 114 6.23 6.49 14.78
CA GLU A 114 5.71 5.13 15.00
C GLU A 114 4.27 5.16 15.55
N SER A 115 3.95 6.14 16.40
CA SER A 115 2.58 6.34 16.90
C SER A 115 1.59 6.63 15.77
N ALA A 116 1.96 7.44 14.79
CA ALA A 116 1.12 7.73 13.65
C ALA A 116 0.93 6.50 12.76
N VAL A 117 1.95 5.66 12.59
CA VAL A 117 1.81 4.37 11.90
C VAL A 117 0.82 3.46 12.66
N PHE A 118 0.88 3.43 13.99
CA PHE A 118 -0.10 2.71 14.82
C PHE A 118 -1.54 3.23 14.62
N ASP A 119 -1.73 4.54 14.47
CA ASP A 119 -3.06 5.11 14.18
C ASP A 119 -3.59 4.67 12.82
N VAL A 120 -2.74 4.64 11.78
CA VAL A 120 -3.11 4.11 10.46
C VAL A 120 -3.44 2.62 10.54
N MET A 121 -2.64 1.84 11.27
CA MET A 121 -2.90 0.42 11.55
C MET A 121 -4.25 0.19 12.25
N ARG A 122 -4.61 1.07 13.18
CA ARG A 122 -5.93 1.03 13.83
C ARG A 122 -7.05 1.30 12.85
N LEU A 123 -6.88 2.24 11.92
CA LEU A 123 -7.85 2.50 10.86
C LEU A 123 -8.02 1.32 9.90
N TYR A 124 -6.96 0.55 9.64
CA TYR A 124 -7.04 -0.70 8.90
C TYR A 124 -7.86 -1.77 9.66
N ARG A 125 -7.63 -1.92 10.97
CA ARG A 125 -8.27 -2.97 11.78
C ARG A 125 -9.73 -2.65 12.12
N ASP A 126 -9.96 -1.43 12.59
CA ASP A 126 -11.21 -1.01 13.23
C ASP A 126 -11.96 0.04 12.40
N GLY A 127 -11.55 0.26 11.14
CA GLY A 127 -12.17 1.23 10.26
C GLY A 127 -13.63 0.89 9.97
N ASP A 128 -14.49 1.90 10.07
CA ASP A 128 -15.96 1.78 9.96
C ASP A 128 -16.46 1.27 8.60
N SER A 129 -15.60 1.27 7.57
CA SER A 129 -15.94 0.81 6.22
C SER A 129 -14.74 0.19 5.54
N GLU A 130 -15.01 -0.74 4.62
CA GLU A 130 -13.97 -1.33 3.76
C GLU A 130 -13.15 -0.27 3.03
N ARG A 131 -13.78 0.85 2.63
CA ARG A 131 -13.10 1.98 1.99
C ARG A 131 -12.02 2.58 2.88
N VAL A 132 -12.32 2.87 4.15
CA VAL A 132 -11.34 3.41 5.11
C VAL A 132 -10.23 2.41 5.34
N ARG A 133 -10.59 1.13 5.49
CA ARG A 133 -9.61 0.07 5.70
C ARG A 133 -8.66 -0.05 4.50
N ARG A 134 -9.17 -0.05 3.27
CA ARG A 134 -8.36 -0.05 2.02
C ARG A 134 -7.45 1.17 1.93
N MET A 135 -7.95 2.37 2.21
CA MET A 135 -7.11 3.58 2.25
C MET A 135 -6.00 3.44 3.29
N ALA A 136 -6.27 2.87 4.46
CA ALA A 136 -5.26 2.62 5.47
C ALA A 136 -4.21 1.62 4.98
N VAL A 137 -4.59 0.53 4.31
CA VAL A 137 -3.60 -0.41 3.72
C VAL A 137 -2.69 0.31 2.73
N VAL A 138 -3.25 1.10 1.81
CA VAL A 138 -2.45 1.88 0.83
C VAL A 138 -1.56 2.91 1.54
N ALA A 139 -2.07 3.60 2.56
CA ALA A 139 -1.28 4.54 3.33
C ALA A 139 -0.09 3.85 4.04
N LEU A 140 -0.27 2.65 4.60
CA LEU A 140 0.83 1.88 5.20
C LEU A 140 1.91 1.49 4.18
N ALA A 141 1.51 1.20 2.94
CA ALA A 141 2.45 0.96 1.85
C ALA A 141 3.27 2.22 1.52
N GLN A 142 2.64 3.39 1.51
CA GLN A 142 3.30 4.66 1.22
C GLN A 142 4.23 5.15 2.33
N ILE A 143 3.94 4.78 3.58
CA ILE A 143 4.83 5.05 4.73
C ILE A 143 6.09 4.16 4.67
N ASP A 144 6.07 3.08 3.89
CA ASP A 144 7.16 2.10 3.75
C ASP A 144 7.67 1.54 5.09
N SER A 145 6.73 1.28 6.01
CA SER A 145 7.07 0.74 7.33
C SER A 145 7.20 -0.78 7.29
N GLU A 146 8.42 -1.31 7.39
CA GLU A 146 8.69 -2.75 7.30
C GLU A 146 7.84 -3.59 8.27
N TRP A 147 7.67 -3.12 9.50
CA TRP A 147 6.86 -3.84 10.49
C TRP A 147 5.37 -3.85 10.13
N ALA A 148 4.85 -2.77 9.53
CA ALA A 148 3.48 -2.68 9.08
C ALA A 148 3.24 -3.62 7.88
N ILE A 149 4.17 -3.67 6.93
CA ILE A 149 4.10 -4.62 5.80
C ILE A 149 4.10 -6.07 6.31
N LYS A 150 5.02 -6.43 7.21
CA LYS A 150 5.03 -7.75 7.86
C LYS A 150 3.76 -8.05 8.65
N PHE A 151 3.07 -7.03 9.15
CA PHE A 151 1.75 -7.23 9.75
C PHE A 151 0.70 -7.55 8.68
N LEU A 152 0.67 -6.79 7.58
CA LEU A 152 -0.25 -7.00 6.47
C LEU A 152 -0.13 -8.43 5.90
N GLU A 153 1.11 -8.90 5.67
CA GLU A 153 1.43 -10.27 5.26
C GLU A 153 0.77 -11.33 6.14
N ARG A 154 0.84 -11.17 7.46
CA ARG A 154 0.22 -12.13 8.40
C ARG A 154 -1.29 -11.99 8.49
N SER A 155 -1.82 -10.78 8.27
CA SER A 155 -3.23 -10.48 8.43
C SER A 155 -4.10 -10.92 7.26
N VAL A 156 -3.52 -11.01 6.05
CA VAL A 156 -4.26 -11.32 4.81
C VAL A 156 -5.08 -12.62 4.90
N ARG A 157 -4.55 -13.64 5.58
CA ARG A 157 -5.20 -14.95 5.77
C ARG A 157 -6.44 -14.91 6.69
N PHE A 158 -6.59 -13.83 7.44
CA PHE A 158 -7.70 -13.61 8.36
C PHE A 158 -8.65 -12.51 7.87
N GLU A 159 -8.34 -11.89 6.72
CA GLU A 159 -9.14 -10.82 6.16
C GLU A 159 -10.44 -11.37 5.56
N LYS A 160 -11.56 -10.89 6.10
CA LYS A 160 -12.90 -11.33 5.72
C LYS A 160 -13.44 -10.57 4.51
N SER A 161 -13.02 -9.32 4.33
CA SER A 161 -13.43 -8.50 3.18
C SER A 161 -12.56 -8.82 1.98
N ASP A 162 -13.17 -9.32 0.91
CA ASP A 162 -12.46 -9.65 -0.32
C ASP A 162 -11.78 -8.41 -0.92
N GLN A 163 -12.43 -7.25 -0.86
CA GLN A 163 -11.90 -5.97 -1.36
C GLN A 163 -10.66 -5.53 -0.58
N VAL A 164 -10.68 -5.66 0.75
CA VAL A 164 -9.51 -5.35 1.60
C VAL A 164 -8.41 -6.38 1.37
N ARG A 165 -8.76 -7.66 1.28
CA ARG A 165 -7.81 -8.76 1.01
C ARG A 165 -7.08 -8.55 -0.31
N HIS A 166 -7.80 -8.24 -1.39
CA HIS A 166 -7.21 -7.92 -2.69
C HIS A 166 -6.28 -6.71 -2.64
N THR A 167 -6.65 -5.68 -1.87
CA THR A 167 -5.80 -4.48 -1.71
C THR A 167 -4.50 -4.84 -1.00
N ILE A 168 -4.54 -5.69 0.03
CA ILE A 168 -3.35 -6.19 0.73
C ILE A 168 -2.48 -6.99 -0.25
N LEU A 169 -3.05 -7.95 -0.97
CA LEU A 169 -2.31 -8.79 -1.92
C LEU A 169 -1.63 -7.96 -3.01
N ALA A 170 -2.32 -6.97 -3.58
CA ALA A 170 -1.74 -6.06 -4.56
C ALA A 170 -0.52 -5.32 -4.02
N ILE A 171 -0.58 -4.81 -2.78
CA ILE A 171 0.53 -4.13 -2.11
C ILE A 171 1.70 -5.09 -1.87
N LEU A 172 1.44 -6.29 -1.34
CA LEU A 172 2.49 -7.25 -1.06
C LEU A 172 3.22 -7.73 -2.32
N ASN A 173 2.47 -7.89 -3.42
CA ASN A 173 3.04 -8.23 -4.71
C ASN A 173 3.92 -7.11 -5.28
N GLU A 174 3.49 -5.84 -5.17
CA GLU A 174 4.32 -4.73 -5.61
C GLU A 174 5.62 -4.64 -4.80
N GLN A 175 5.53 -4.83 -3.49
CA GLN A 175 6.69 -4.81 -2.58
C GLN A 175 7.65 -5.98 -2.82
N SER A 176 7.16 -7.16 -3.19
CA SER A 176 8.02 -8.30 -3.53
C SER A 176 8.78 -8.05 -4.84
N VAL A 177 8.11 -7.52 -5.87
CA VAL A 177 8.72 -7.15 -7.15
C VAL A 177 9.83 -6.10 -6.95
N LEU A 178 9.58 -5.08 -6.13
CA LEU A 178 10.59 -4.06 -5.81
C LEU A 178 11.83 -4.66 -5.13
N LYS A 179 11.63 -5.57 -4.16
CA LYS A 179 12.74 -6.24 -3.45
C LYS A 179 13.58 -7.13 -4.37
N MET A 180 13.00 -7.73 -5.41
CA MET A 180 13.74 -8.56 -6.37
C MET A 180 14.56 -7.75 -7.38
N SER A 181 14.26 -6.45 -7.53
CA SER A 181 14.95 -5.56 -8.48
C SER A 181 16.17 -4.83 -7.90
N THR A 182 16.47 -5.01 -6.61
CA THR A 182 17.63 -4.37 -5.93
C THR A 182 18.71 -5.38 -5.56
#